data_AF-A0A5B1QGJ4-F1
#
_entry.id   AF-A0A5B1QGJ4-F1
#
_cell.length_a   1.000
_cell.length_b   1.000
_cell.length_c   1.000
_cell.angle_alpha   90.00
_cell.angle_beta   90.00
_cell.angle_gamma   90.00
#
_symmetry.space_group_name_H-M   'P 1'
#
loop_
_entity.id
_entity.type
_entity.pdbx_description
1 polymer ?
#
loop_
_entity_poly.entity_id
_entity_poly.type
_entity_poly.pdbx_seq_one_letter_code
_entity_poly.pdbx_strand_id
1 'polypeptide(L)'
;MSRVSARRVDAHAAGMHVAHNFDAYMRAIMDSSSDTESESGNSACFSESVDFTDAANPTLDSAPSRPDLQEAIQVFIDMNAQFPTRNPCDHRLLHEASLTILSFLDNIDQQTRDPHENISAFCDLASDTMLSKLFGYRMVLQSMASMESTSGNSPSLAVCLVDMILAKLGDATVVIAGIAGHCTSNSIPVNSLTSQRKKGDVRTAASLPRLWCNVPTLLVSDTASPAILRLALRLVFAVHVMRPLLMGLPSPLTTMFDSNQASKMIHIYTARFAMPDLEASKANSPANLSSDLSMQSRTTFAMLVAVLSVIIPSGKGANNNDSVAQLRPYMLSSLLSIIQAVMHPSLKPREVQPLLPLVTLDPAQTIMLRWSSLMSWCWVLWDNPRCAGVETIWSLTTTWLYHLEPDLSGELTGSDAPWEVVLFDALADNPTAAGVCLLQLLDYCTTTLVSNTDGLPQTTLNVIYKMCWATVQFCNPSHSLHAPLMRNSVKYLCVIYVTCKDALCDRLIQNVIVEGLSWLSTVTFQDAMEDLLRTTSLSFFENLDQCLESARW
;
A
#
# COMPACT_ATOMS: atom_id res chain seq x y z
N MET A 1 38.00 -51.73 -37.41
CA MET A 1 37.82 -51.14 -36.06
C MET A 1 37.45 -49.68 -36.24
N SER A 2 36.35 -49.10 -35.77
CA SER A 2 34.98 -49.53 -35.52
C SER A 2 34.16 -48.23 -35.70
N ARG A 3 33.12 -48.26 -36.55
CA ARG A 3 32.17 -47.15 -36.78
C ARG A 3 31.09 -47.18 -35.70
N VAL A 4 30.78 -46.04 -35.07
CA VAL A 4 29.52 -45.78 -34.33
C VAL A 4 29.41 -44.24 -34.21
N SER A 5 28.27 -43.54 -34.26
CA SER A 5 26.92 -43.67 -34.85
C SER A 5 26.21 -42.40 -34.38
N ALA A 6 25.48 -41.73 -35.27
CA ALA A 6 24.52 -40.70 -34.89
C ALA A 6 23.41 -41.28 -33.98
N ARG A 7 22.90 -40.48 -33.05
CA ARG A 7 21.58 -40.69 -32.42
C ARG A 7 20.85 -39.35 -32.27
N ARG A 8 19.85 -39.19 -33.15
CA ARG A 8 18.61 -38.46 -32.90
C ARG A 8 17.89 -39.12 -31.72
N VAL A 9 17.34 -38.33 -30.80
CA VAL A 9 16.30 -38.77 -29.87
C VAL A 9 15.20 -37.71 -29.92
N ASP A 10 14.04 -38.14 -30.43
CA ASP A 10 12.77 -37.46 -30.36
C ASP A 10 12.28 -37.43 -28.91
N ALA A 11 11.77 -36.28 -28.46
CA ALA A 11 11.07 -36.13 -27.18
C ALA A 11 9.74 -35.42 -27.42
N HIS A 12 8.76 -36.17 -27.94
CA HIS A 12 7.33 -35.89 -27.79
C HIS A 12 6.77 -36.82 -26.70
N ALA A 13 5.83 -36.30 -25.91
CA ALA A 13 5.00 -36.97 -24.89
C ALA A 13 5.52 -36.97 -23.44
N ALA A 14 5.31 -35.84 -22.75
CA ALA A 14 5.15 -35.80 -21.29
C ALA A 14 4.23 -34.62 -20.92
N GLY A 15 2.93 -34.78 -21.15
CA GLY A 15 1.97 -33.69 -20.93
C GLY A 15 0.52 -34.18 -20.87
N MET A 16 0.22 -35.20 -20.07
CA MET A 16 -1.18 -35.63 -19.86
C MET A 16 -1.47 -36.29 -18.49
N HIS A 17 -0.60 -36.17 -17.48
CA HIS A 17 -0.81 -36.85 -16.18
C HIS A 17 -1.16 -35.95 -14.97
N VAL A 18 -1.33 -34.63 -15.15
CA VAL A 18 -1.62 -33.71 -14.03
C VAL A 18 -3.10 -33.33 -13.92
N ALA A 19 -3.89 -33.47 -14.99
CA ALA A 19 -5.30 -33.08 -15.00
C ALA A 19 -6.23 -34.06 -14.23
N HIS A 20 -5.84 -35.32 -14.09
CA HIS A 20 -6.73 -36.35 -13.52
C HIS A 20 -6.77 -36.38 -11.98
N ASN A 21 -5.80 -35.76 -11.29
CA ASN A 21 -5.75 -35.72 -9.83
C ASN A 21 -6.50 -34.54 -9.21
N PHE A 22 -6.72 -33.45 -9.96
CA PHE A 22 -7.46 -32.28 -9.46
C PHE A 22 -8.97 -32.54 -9.41
N ASP A 23 -9.49 -33.30 -10.36
CA ASP A 23 -10.91 -33.62 -10.47
C ASP A 23 -11.37 -34.64 -9.42
N ALA A 24 -10.46 -35.52 -8.98
CA ALA A 24 -10.70 -36.45 -7.87
C ALA A 24 -10.69 -35.74 -6.51
N TYR A 25 -9.87 -34.69 -6.35
CA TYR A 25 -9.79 -33.88 -5.13
C TYR A 25 -11.04 -33.00 -4.94
N MET A 26 -11.57 -32.42 -6.02
CA MET A 26 -12.80 -31.61 -5.97
C MET A 26 -14.07 -32.43 -5.67
N ARG A 27 -14.12 -33.69 -6.11
CA ARG A 27 -15.25 -34.59 -5.85
C ARG A 27 -15.32 -35.02 -4.37
N ALA A 28 -14.17 -35.17 -3.71
CA ALA A 28 -14.09 -35.51 -2.29
C ALA A 28 -14.55 -34.38 -1.35
N ILE A 29 -14.51 -33.11 -1.79
CA ILE A 29 -14.97 -31.96 -1.00
C ILE A 29 -16.49 -31.77 -1.12
N MET A 30 -17.08 -32.11 -2.27
CA MET A 30 -18.52 -31.91 -2.52
C MET A 30 -19.42 -32.99 -1.89
N ASP A 31 -18.89 -34.16 -1.52
CA ASP A 31 -19.68 -35.25 -0.90
C ASP A 31 -19.74 -35.16 0.65
N SER A 32 -19.28 -34.06 1.26
CA SER A 32 -19.17 -33.92 2.72
C SER A 32 -20.00 -32.79 3.36
N SER A 33 -21.16 -32.44 2.78
CA SER A 33 -22.09 -31.51 3.40
C SER A 33 -23.55 -31.95 3.29
N SER A 34 -23.96 -32.79 4.25
CA SER A 34 -25.36 -32.94 4.62
C SER A 34 -25.38 -33.41 6.06
N ASP A 35 -25.52 -32.48 7.01
CA ASP A 35 -26.24 -32.68 8.27
C ASP A 35 -26.57 -31.32 8.87
N THR A 36 -27.83 -30.91 8.70
CA THR A 36 -28.45 -29.77 9.36
C THR A 36 -29.07 -30.25 10.66
N GLU A 37 -28.38 -30.06 11.79
CA GLU A 37 -29.02 -30.20 13.11
C GLU A 37 -29.63 -28.87 13.53
N SER A 38 -30.93 -28.93 13.85
CA SER A 38 -31.77 -27.83 14.27
C SER A 38 -31.62 -27.63 15.78
N GLU A 39 -31.13 -26.48 16.23
CA GLU A 39 -31.17 -26.13 17.66
C GLU A 39 -32.55 -25.56 18.01
N SER A 40 -33.28 -26.32 18.84
CA SER A 40 -34.44 -25.84 19.59
C SER A 40 -34.17 -26.05 21.07
N GLY A 41 -34.45 -25.03 21.89
CA GLY A 41 -34.48 -25.19 23.34
C GLY A 41 -34.07 -23.95 24.13
N ASN A 42 -35.04 -23.09 24.42
CA ASN A 42 -34.94 -22.09 25.49
C ASN A 42 -34.52 -22.74 26.80
N SER A 43 -33.43 -22.27 27.40
CA SER A 43 -33.16 -22.43 28.83
C SER A 43 -32.56 -21.12 29.35
N ALA A 44 -33.41 -20.33 30.00
CA ALA A 44 -32.99 -19.12 30.69
C ALA A 44 -32.23 -19.51 31.95
N CYS A 45 -30.92 -19.25 31.97
CA CYS A 45 -30.13 -19.22 33.19
C CYS A 45 -29.48 -17.84 33.26
N PHE A 46 -29.89 -17.08 34.29
CA PHE A 46 -29.34 -15.77 34.63
C PHE A 46 -27.84 -15.89 34.91
N SER A 47 -27.02 -15.45 33.97
CA SER A 47 -25.66 -14.98 34.20
C SER A 47 -25.68 -13.51 33.84
N GLU A 48 -25.11 -12.64 34.68
CA GLU A 48 -24.92 -11.21 34.38
C GLU A 48 -23.99 -11.06 33.16
N SER A 49 -24.52 -11.32 31.97
CA SER A 49 -24.03 -10.70 30.75
C SER A 49 -24.36 -9.22 30.90
N VAL A 50 -23.40 -8.43 31.36
CA VAL A 50 -23.38 -7.01 31.02
C VAL A 50 -23.65 -6.95 29.52
N ASP A 51 -24.77 -6.34 29.13
CA ASP A 51 -25.21 -6.26 27.75
C ASP A 51 -24.05 -5.71 26.90
N PHE A 52 -23.32 -6.60 26.22
CA PHE A 52 -22.21 -6.24 25.32
C PHE A 52 -22.71 -5.34 24.17
N THR A 53 -24.03 -5.26 23.97
CA THR A 53 -24.71 -4.31 23.09
C THR A 53 -24.68 -2.87 23.61
N ASP A 54 -24.63 -2.64 24.92
CA ASP A 54 -24.55 -1.28 25.49
C ASP A 54 -23.12 -0.75 25.50
N ALA A 55 -22.12 -1.61 25.71
CA ALA A 55 -20.70 -1.22 25.58
C ALA A 55 -20.28 -0.91 24.12
N ALA A 56 -21.05 -1.36 23.13
CA ALA A 56 -20.81 -1.08 21.72
C ALA A 56 -21.30 0.32 21.27
N ASN A 57 -22.03 1.05 22.13
CA ASN A 57 -22.48 2.42 21.91
C ASN A 57 -22.24 3.26 23.17
N PRO A 58 -20.98 3.57 23.53
CA PRO A 58 -20.72 4.48 24.63
C PRO A 58 -21.28 5.86 24.27
N THR A 59 -22.43 6.21 24.85
CA THR A 59 -23.01 7.56 24.82
C THR A 59 -22.21 8.46 25.77
N LEU A 60 -20.95 8.68 25.43
CA LEU A 60 -20.17 9.78 25.99
C LEU A 60 -20.47 11.02 25.13
N ASP A 61 -21.22 11.96 25.70
CA ASP A 61 -21.67 13.21 25.04
C ASP A 61 -20.51 14.12 24.57
N SER A 62 -19.26 13.77 24.90
CA SER A 62 -18.06 14.45 24.42
C SER A 62 -16.97 13.43 24.06
N ALA A 63 -16.40 13.58 22.87
CA ALA A 63 -15.21 12.84 22.45
C ALA A 63 -14.06 13.02 23.48
N PRO A 64 -13.28 11.98 23.80
CA PRO A 64 -12.24 12.03 24.83
C PRO A 64 -11.11 12.96 24.38
N SER A 65 -10.59 13.81 25.27
CA SER A 65 -9.49 14.71 24.91
C SER A 65 -8.17 13.93 24.74
N ARG A 66 -7.18 14.50 24.06
CA ARG A 66 -5.84 13.90 23.92
C ARG A 66 -5.20 13.49 25.27
N PRO A 67 -5.23 14.32 26.34
CA PRO A 67 -4.67 13.90 27.62
C PRO A 67 -5.43 12.72 28.23
N ASP A 68 -6.76 12.65 28.08
CA ASP A 68 -7.55 11.50 28.57
C ASP A 68 -7.12 10.19 27.88
N LEU A 69 -6.84 10.24 26.58
CA LEU A 69 -6.33 9.09 25.84
C LEU A 69 -4.92 8.72 26.28
N GLN A 70 -4.03 9.70 26.49
CA GLN A 70 -2.68 9.43 26.96
C GLN A 70 -2.67 8.80 28.36
N GLU A 71 -3.55 9.27 29.25
CA GLU A 71 -3.76 8.65 30.56
C GLU A 71 -4.27 7.21 30.41
N ALA A 72 -5.26 6.98 29.54
CA ALA A 72 -5.76 5.64 29.26
C ALA A 72 -4.68 4.69 28.71
N ILE A 73 -3.84 5.16 27.78
CA ILE A 73 -2.69 4.39 27.26
C ILE A 73 -1.69 4.10 28.39
N GLN A 74 -1.40 5.10 29.23
CA GLN A 74 -0.46 4.96 30.34
C GLN A 74 -0.93 3.91 31.35
N VAL A 75 -2.23 3.83 31.64
CA VAL A 75 -2.82 2.76 32.48
C VAL A 75 -2.47 1.37 31.93
N PHE A 76 -2.55 1.14 30.61
CA PHE A 76 -2.15 -0.14 30.01
C PHE A 76 -0.64 -0.39 30.05
N ILE A 77 0.17 0.66 29.90
CA ILE A 77 1.64 0.55 29.92
C ILE A 77 2.14 0.21 31.32
N ASP A 78 1.63 0.90 32.34
CA ASP A 78 2.05 0.73 33.74
C ASP A 78 1.54 -0.58 34.33
N MET A 79 0.42 -1.09 33.83
CA MET A 79 -0.09 -2.36 34.29
C MET A 79 0.82 -3.53 33.94
N ASN A 80 1.12 -4.31 34.97
CA ASN A 80 1.90 -5.52 34.86
C ASN A 80 0.95 -6.68 34.54
N ALA A 81 1.24 -7.46 33.48
CA ALA A 81 0.34 -8.50 32.99
C ALA A 81 0.05 -9.64 34.00
N GLN A 82 0.77 -9.69 35.12
CA GLN A 82 0.58 -10.67 36.19
C GLN A 82 -0.43 -10.23 37.26
N PHE A 83 -0.89 -8.97 37.23
CA PHE A 83 -1.62 -8.33 38.33
C PHE A 83 -3.16 -8.30 38.30
N PRO A 84 -3.90 -8.47 37.18
CA PRO A 84 -5.35 -8.24 37.21
C PRO A 84 -6.12 -9.19 38.13
N THR A 85 -5.57 -10.35 38.49
CA THR A 85 -6.32 -11.43 39.17
C THR A 85 -6.69 -11.19 40.63
N ARG A 86 -6.33 -10.05 41.24
CA ARG A 86 -6.55 -9.84 42.70
C ARG A 86 -7.24 -8.56 43.14
N ASN A 87 -7.33 -7.51 42.32
CA ASN A 87 -7.85 -6.22 42.77
C ASN A 87 -9.01 -5.71 41.88
N PRO A 88 -10.25 -5.62 42.40
CA PRO A 88 -11.40 -5.13 41.63
C PRO A 88 -11.25 -3.66 41.19
N CYS A 89 -10.45 -2.86 41.88
CA CYS A 89 -10.16 -1.48 41.48
C CYS A 89 -9.38 -1.41 40.15
N ASP A 90 -8.47 -2.34 39.91
CA ASP A 90 -7.63 -2.36 38.70
C ASP A 90 -8.47 -2.75 37.48
N HIS A 91 -9.45 -3.64 37.65
CA HIS A 91 -10.42 -3.97 36.60
C HIS A 91 -11.27 -2.77 36.18
N ARG A 92 -11.69 -1.94 37.14
CA ARG A 92 -12.47 -0.73 36.85
C ARG A 92 -11.65 0.29 36.06
N LEU A 93 -10.40 0.54 36.46
CA LEU A 93 -9.50 1.46 35.75
C LEU A 93 -9.22 0.99 34.32
N LEU A 94 -8.99 -0.32 34.12
CA LEU A 94 -8.82 -0.90 32.78
C LEU A 94 -10.07 -0.81 31.93
N HIS A 95 -11.24 -1.02 32.52
CA HIS A 95 -12.51 -0.89 31.83
C HIS A 95 -12.72 0.55 31.36
N GLU A 96 -12.50 1.52 32.24
CA GLU A 96 -12.59 2.96 31.92
C GLU A 96 -11.59 3.35 30.84
N ALA A 97 -10.31 2.96 30.96
CA ALA A 97 -9.30 3.19 29.93
C ALA A 97 -9.68 2.55 28.58
N SER A 98 -10.26 1.34 28.61
CA SER A 98 -10.73 0.65 27.40
C SER A 98 -11.85 1.42 26.71
N LEU A 99 -12.83 1.93 27.48
CA LEU A 99 -13.94 2.73 26.95
C LEU A 99 -13.44 4.07 26.38
N THR A 100 -12.47 4.72 27.02
CA THR A 100 -11.84 5.94 26.50
C THR A 100 -11.16 5.69 25.15
N ILE A 101 -10.39 4.59 25.03
CA ILE A 101 -9.76 4.20 23.76
C ILE A 101 -10.81 3.88 22.69
N LEU A 102 -11.86 3.13 23.02
CA LEU A 102 -12.93 2.80 22.08
C LEU A 102 -13.66 4.05 21.59
N SER A 103 -14.00 4.97 22.51
CA SER A 103 -14.63 6.24 22.15
C SER A 103 -13.72 7.08 21.23
N PHE A 104 -12.41 7.13 21.49
CA PHE A 104 -11.47 7.77 20.58
C PHE A 104 -11.48 7.15 19.17
N LEU A 105 -11.43 5.81 19.09
CA LEU A 105 -11.45 5.09 17.81
C LEU A 105 -12.78 5.27 17.05
N ASP A 106 -13.90 5.35 17.76
CA ASP A 106 -15.21 5.66 17.17
C ASP A 106 -15.27 7.08 16.61
N ASN A 107 -14.59 8.04 17.24
CA ASN A 107 -14.51 9.41 16.72
C ASN A 107 -13.67 9.50 15.44
N ILE A 108 -12.63 8.67 15.30
CA ILE A 108 -11.88 8.57 14.04
C ILE A 108 -12.79 8.06 12.92
N ASP A 109 -13.59 7.02 13.19
CA ASP A 109 -14.55 6.44 12.22
C ASP A 109 -15.58 7.48 11.76
N GLN A 110 -16.00 8.37 12.67
CA GLN A 110 -16.97 9.44 12.40
C GLN A 110 -16.37 10.73 11.80
N GLN A 111 -15.05 10.83 11.69
CA GLN A 111 -14.34 11.99 11.12
C GLN A 111 -14.68 13.35 11.77
N THR A 112 -14.94 13.37 13.07
CA THR A 112 -15.50 14.56 13.77
C THR A 112 -14.46 15.59 14.23
N ARG A 113 -13.16 15.32 14.10
CA ARG A 113 -12.06 16.09 14.71
C ARG A 113 -10.93 16.43 13.74
N ASP A 114 -10.08 17.37 14.16
CA ASP A 114 -8.84 17.74 13.50
C ASP A 114 -7.97 16.48 13.21
N PRO A 115 -7.60 16.22 11.94
CA PRO A 115 -6.82 15.05 11.56
C PRO A 115 -5.47 14.97 12.27
N HIS A 116 -4.82 16.10 12.59
CA HIS A 116 -3.47 16.11 13.16
C HIS A 116 -3.41 15.53 14.58
N GLU A 117 -4.35 15.95 15.44
CA GLU A 117 -4.41 15.44 16.82
C GLU A 117 -4.71 13.93 16.83
N ASN A 118 -5.59 13.49 15.92
CA ASN A 118 -5.95 12.08 15.77
C ASN A 118 -4.74 11.23 15.33
N ILE A 119 -3.87 11.74 14.45
CA ILE A 119 -2.70 11.00 13.96
C ILE A 119 -1.67 10.78 15.07
N SER A 120 -1.32 11.82 15.82
CA SER A 120 -0.35 11.67 16.91
C SER A 120 -0.85 10.71 17.98
N ALA A 121 -2.12 10.85 18.38
CA ALA A 121 -2.79 9.95 19.33
C ALA A 121 -2.86 8.50 18.81
N PHE A 122 -3.14 8.32 17.52
CA PHE A 122 -3.14 7.01 16.88
C PHE A 122 -1.75 6.38 16.88
N CYS A 123 -0.68 7.15 16.64
CA CYS A 123 0.69 6.65 16.68
C CYS A 123 1.11 6.14 18.07
N ASP A 124 0.61 6.76 19.14
CA ASP A 124 0.83 6.30 20.51
C ASP A 124 0.14 4.93 20.74
N LEU A 125 -1.11 4.81 20.28
CA LEU A 125 -1.91 3.59 20.37
C LEU A 125 -1.37 2.45 19.48
N ALA A 126 -0.90 2.78 18.27
CA ALA A 126 -0.32 1.85 17.30
C ALA A 126 1.18 1.60 17.53
N SER A 127 1.64 1.66 18.78
CA SER A 127 3.02 1.33 19.14
C SER A 127 3.20 -0.16 19.45
N ASP A 128 4.37 -0.71 19.10
CA ASP A 128 4.69 -2.12 19.37
C ASP A 128 4.56 -2.49 20.87
N THR A 129 4.94 -1.55 21.73
CA THR A 129 4.81 -1.66 23.19
C THR A 129 3.35 -1.71 23.63
N MET A 130 2.50 -0.83 23.10
CA MET A 130 1.08 -0.79 23.46
C MET A 130 0.35 -2.05 22.98
N LEU A 131 0.59 -2.49 21.74
CA LEU A 131 0.01 -3.72 21.21
C LEU A 131 0.46 -4.94 22.02
N SER A 132 1.74 -5.01 22.40
CA SER A 132 2.23 -6.09 23.28
C SER A 132 1.51 -6.12 24.63
N LYS A 133 1.23 -4.96 25.22
CA LYS A 133 0.47 -4.83 26.48
C LYS A 133 -1.00 -5.25 26.32
N LEU A 134 -1.67 -4.81 25.25
CA LEU A 134 -3.04 -5.21 24.94
C LEU A 134 -3.17 -6.73 24.79
N PHE A 135 -2.27 -7.36 24.04
CA PHE A 135 -2.27 -8.83 23.89
C PHE A 135 -1.96 -9.55 25.21
N GLY A 136 -1.05 -9.02 26.03
CA GLY A 136 -0.81 -9.52 27.38
C GLY A 136 -2.07 -9.50 28.25
N TYR A 137 -2.81 -8.39 28.23
CA TYR A 137 -4.06 -8.25 28.97
C TYR A 137 -5.18 -9.14 28.43
N ARG A 138 -5.30 -9.27 27.10
CA ARG A 138 -6.21 -10.21 26.44
C ARG A 138 -6.01 -11.65 26.93
N MET A 139 -4.77 -12.11 27.08
CA MET A 139 -4.50 -13.45 27.62
C MET A 139 -5.01 -13.61 29.05
N VAL A 140 -4.85 -12.60 29.91
CA VAL A 140 -5.34 -12.65 31.29
C VAL A 140 -6.86 -12.75 31.32
N LEU A 141 -7.56 -11.87 30.59
CA LEU A 141 -9.03 -11.89 30.51
C LEU A 141 -9.57 -13.22 29.98
N GLN A 142 -8.96 -13.75 28.92
CA GLN A 142 -9.35 -15.05 28.38
C GLN A 142 -9.10 -16.20 29.36
N SER A 143 -8.01 -16.13 30.13
CA SER A 143 -7.73 -17.13 31.17
C SER A 143 -8.77 -17.09 32.29
N MET A 144 -9.20 -15.90 32.73
CA MET A 144 -10.24 -15.74 33.75
C MET A 144 -11.59 -16.28 33.26
N ALA A 145 -12.01 -15.90 32.05
CA ALA A 145 -13.24 -16.39 31.44
C ALA A 145 -13.26 -17.92 31.28
N SER A 146 -12.11 -18.53 30.97
CA SER A 146 -12.00 -19.99 30.85
C SER A 146 -12.13 -20.73 32.19
N MET A 147 -11.75 -20.10 33.31
CA MET A 147 -11.90 -20.69 34.65
C MET A 147 -13.37 -20.69 35.10
N GLU A 148 -14.11 -19.64 34.77
CA GLU A 148 -15.54 -19.49 35.11
C GLU A 148 -16.45 -20.42 34.28
N SER A 149 -16.02 -20.82 33.08
CA SER A 149 -16.80 -21.61 32.13
C SER A 149 -16.82 -23.13 32.41
N THR A 150 -16.46 -23.58 33.60
CA THR A 150 -16.28 -25.01 33.95
C THR A 150 -17.57 -25.85 34.01
N SER A 151 -18.74 -25.31 33.64
CA SER A 151 -20.00 -26.04 33.56
C SER A 151 -20.35 -26.50 32.13
N GLY A 152 -19.80 -27.63 31.69
CA GLY A 152 -20.37 -28.52 30.67
C GLY A 152 -20.59 -28.02 29.23
N ASN A 153 -20.37 -26.74 28.93
CA ASN A 153 -20.60 -26.17 27.60
C ASN A 153 -19.32 -26.23 26.75
N SER A 154 -19.49 -26.53 25.45
CA SER A 154 -18.42 -26.50 24.45
C SER A 154 -17.60 -25.19 24.52
N PRO A 155 -16.27 -25.23 24.31
CA PRO A 155 -15.41 -24.06 24.45
C PRO A 155 -15.79 -23.00 23.41
N SER A 156 -16.63 -22.06 23.81
CA SER A 156 -16.98 -20.88 23.02
C SER A 156 -15.81 -19.90 23.02
N LEU A 157 -15.58 -19.23 21.89
CA LEU A 157 -14.56 -18.19 21.76
C LEU A 157 -14.93 -17.01 22.67
N ALA A 158 -14.23 -16.85 23.79
CA ALA A 158 -14.43 -15.72 24.70
C ALA A 158 -13.97 -14.42 24.04
N VAL A 159 -14.91 -13.51 23.80
CA VAL A 159 -14.67 -12.17 23.26
C VAL A 159 -14.52 -11.19 24.42
N CYS A 160 -13.49 -10.34 24.38
CA CYS A 160 -13.23 -9.34 25.41
C CYS A 160 -13.14 -7.91 24.84
N LEU A 161 -13.10 -6.90 25.71
CA LEU A 161 -12.97 -5.48 25.30
C LEU A 161 -11.71 -5.23 24.46
N VAL A 162 -10.62 -5.95 24.71
CA VAL A 162 -9.39 -5.83 23.91
C VAL A 162 -9.64 -6.25 22.46
N ASP A 163 -10.43 -7.28 22.22
CA ASP A 163 -10.75 -7.71 20.85
C ASP A 163 -11.52 -6.61 20.10
N MET A 164 -12.35 -5.84 20.81
CA MET A 164 -13.05 -4.69 20.27
C MET A 164 -12.09 -3.55 19.93
N ILE A 165 -11.14 -3.24 20.83
CA ILE A 165 -10.09 -2.25 20.60
C ILE A 165 -9.26 -2.65 19.36
N LEU A 166 -8.83 -3.90 19.25
CA LEU A 166 -8.03 -4.39 18.13
C LEU A 166 -8.80 -4.32 16.81
N ALA A 167 -10.08 -4.70 16.80
CA ALA A 167 -10.94 -4.59 15.62
C ALA A 167 -11.07 -3.12 15.18
N LYS A 168 -11.40 -2.23 16.12
CA LYS A 168 -11.56 -0.79 15.88
C LYS A 168 -10.27 -0.11 15.48
N LEU A 169 -9.14 -0.52 16.04
CA LEU A 169 -7.81 -0.03 15.66
C LEU A 169 -7.50 -0.41 14.20
N GLY A 170 -7.88 -1.62 13.78
CA GLY A 170 -7.77 -2.05 12.39
C GLY A 170 -8.61 -1.20 11.44
N ASP A 171 -9.82 -0.81 11.82
CA ASP A 171 -10.67 0.08 11.02
C ASP A 171 -10.12 1.52 11.00
N ALA A 172 -9.75 2.06 12.16
CA ALA A 172 -9.13 3.37 12.29
C ALA A 172 -7.84 3.49 11.46
N THR A 173 -7.06 2.40 11.35
CA THR A 173 -5.89 2.33 10.47
C THR A 173 -6.27 2.61 9.01
N VAL A 174 -7.33 1.97 8.50
CA VAL A 174 -7.79 2.19 7.12
C VAL A 174 -8.27 3.63 6.94
N VAL A 175 -9.03 4.13 7.91
CA VAL A 175 -9.60 5.48 7.89
C VAL A 175 -8.50 6.52 7.88
N ILE A 176 -7.54 6.48 8.81
CA ILE A 176 -6.42 7.44 8.87
C ILE A 176 -5.55 7.33 7.62
N ALA A 177 -5.25 6.10 7.17
CA ALA A 177 -4.43 5.91 5.99
C ALA A 177 -5.10 6.37 4.69
N GLY A 178 -6.43 6.35 4.63
CA GLY A 178 -7.24 6.80 3.49
C GLY A 178 -7.60 8.29 3.50
N ILE A 179 -7.96 8.86 4.66
CA ILE A 179 -8.35 10.28 4.83
C ILE A 179 -7.22 11.23 4.48
N ALA A 180 -5.98 10.76 4.67
CA ALA A 180 -4.77 11.41 4.24
C ALA A 180 -4.94 12.16 2.89
N GLY A 181 -5.59 11.53 1.91
CA GLY A 181 -6.00 12.19 0.66
C GLY A 181 -7.49 12.44 0.67
N HIS A 182 -7.91 13.72 0.74
CA HIS A 182 -9.30 14.19 0.74
C HIS A 182 -10.23 13.31 -0.12
N CYS A 183 -10.94 12.38 0.52
CA CYS A 183 -11.97 11.58 -0.15
C CYS A 183 -13.24 12.43 -0.22
N THR A 184 -13.49 13.04 -1.38
CA THR A 184 -14.72 13.83 -1.64
C THR A 184 -15.95 12.97 -1.93
N SER A 185 -15.86 11.65 -1.81
CA SER A 185 -17.02 10.78 -2.03
C SER A 185 -17.89 10.73 -0.78
N ASN A 186 -18.96 11.52 -0.78
CA ASN A 186 -20.10 11.45 0.15
C ASN A 186 -20.88 10.13 0.00
N SER A 187 -20.23 8.96 0.11
CA SER A 187 -20.94 7.69 0.20
C SER A 187 -21.41 7.49 1.64
N ILE A 188 -22.70 7.74 1.85
CA ILE A 188 -23.41 7.48 3.10
C ILE A 188 -23.22 6.00 3.47
N PRO A 189 -22.71 5.66 4.68
CA PRO A 189 -22.55 4.27 5.08
C PRO A 189 -23.92 3.59 5.24
N VAL A 190 -24.09 2.42 4.65
CA VAL A 190 -25.33 1.62 4.77
C VAL A 190 -25.36 0.95 6.16
N ASN A 191 -26.21 1.47 7.05
CA ASN A 191 -26.17 1.22 8.49
C ASN A 191 -26.53 -0.20 8.99
N SER A 192 -27.16 -1.06 8.19
CA SER A 192 -27.62 -2.38 8.67
C SER A 192 -26.58 -3.50 8.51
N LEU A 193 -25.76 -3.45 7.46
CA LEU A 193 -24.68 -4.43 7.22
C LEU A 193 -23.40 -4.07 7.99
N THR A 194 -23.21 -2.80 8.35
CA THR A 194 -22.08 -2.35 9.18
C THR A 194 -22.12 -2.96 10.57
N SER A 195 -23.29 -3.13 11.19
CA SER A 195 -23.39 -3.76 12.52
C SER A 195 -23.00 -5.24 12.50
N GLN A 196 -23.40 -6.00 11.46
CA GLN A 196 -23.01 -7.41 11.32
C GLN A 196 -21.52 -7.57 11.00
N ARG A 197 -20.95 -6.70 10.15
CA ARG A 197 -19.51 -6.64 9.89
C ARG A 197 -18.73 -6.33 11.17
N LYS A 198 -19.14 -5.29 11.91
CA LYS A 198 -18.55 -4.91 13.21
C LYS A 198 -18.52 -6.11 14.18
N LYS A 199 -19.61 -6.87 14.30
CA LYS A 199 -19.63 -8.11 15.13
C LYS A 199 -18.68 -9.20 14.61
N GLY A 200 -18.55 -9.36 13.30
CA GLY A 200 -17.60 -10.28 12.66
C GLY A 200 -16.13 -9.88 12.88
N ASP A 201 -15.84 -8.59 12.87
CA ASP A 201 -14.48 -8.07 13.05
C ASP A 201 -13.99 -8.28 14.49
N VAL A 202 -14.85 -8.14 15.50
CA VAL A 202 -14.50 -8.48 16.89
C VAL A 202 -14.22 -9.98 17.05
N ARG A 203 -15.00 -10.87 16.42
CA ARG A 203 -14.70 -12.32 16.43
C ARG A 203 -13.38 -12.63 15.71
N THR A 204 -13.09 -11.87 14.66
CA THR A 204 -11.83 -11.98 13.92
C THR A 204 -10.65 -11.56 14.81
N ALA A 205 -10.78 -10.47 15.55
CA ALA A 205 -9.79 -10.03 16.54
C ALA A 205 -9.59 -11.08 17.65
N ALA A 206 -10.69 -11.65 18.16
CA ALA A 206 -10.66 -12.75 19.12
C ALA A 206 -9.99 -14.02 18.58
N SER A 207 -9.84 -14.17 17.26
CA SER A 207 -9.14 -15.28 16.61
C SER A 207 -7.66 -15.00 16.32
N LEU A 208 -7.15 -13.78 16.60
CA LEU A 208 -5.73 -13.47 16.46
C LEU A 208 -4.88 -14.29 17.46
N PRO A 209 -3.59 -14.53 17.16
CA PRO A 209 -2.64 -15.16 18.09
C PRO A 209 -2.66 -14.54 19.48
N ARG A 210 -2.21 -15.30 20.48
CA ARG A 210 -2.17 -14.82 21.87
C ARG A 210 -1.12 -13.73 22.13
N LEU A 211 -0.06 -13.70 21.33
CA LEU A 211 1.06 -12.77 21.47
C LEU A 211 1.16 -11.88 20.23
N TRP A 212 1.39 -10.59 20.44
CA TRP A 212 1.56 -9.61 19.36
C TRP A 212 2.68 -10.00 18.39
N CYS A 213 3.83 -10.46 18.91
CA CYS A 213 4.96 -10.90 18.07
C CYS A 213 4.64 -12.05 17.10
N ASN A 214 3.55 -12.79 17.35
CA ASN A 214 3.09 -13.85 16.44
C ASN A 214 2.12 -13.35 15.38
N VAL A 215 1.54 -12.15 15.53
CA VAL A 215 0.58 -11.59 14.55
C VAL A 215 1.21 -11.40 13.18
N PRO A 216 2.43 -10.86 13.01
CA PRO A 216 3.03 -10.74 11.69
C PRO A 216 3.24 -12.10 11.00
N THR A 217 3.49 -13.17 11.76
CA THR A 217 3.62 -14.53 11.19
C THR A 217 2.33 -15.04 10.53
N LEU A 218 1.17 -14.47 10.85
CA LEU A 218 -0.09 -14.79 10.17
C LEU A 218 -0.07 -14.40 8.69
N LEU A 219 0.68 -13.36 8.30
CA LEU A 219 0.72 -12.88 6.92
C LEU A 219 1.25 -13.94 5.94
N VAL A 220 1.99 -14.94 6.44
CA VAL A 220 2.53 -16.09 5.69
C VAL A 220 1.79 -17.39 5.99
N SER A 221 0.66 -17.34 6.70
CA SER A 221 -0.11 -18.52 7.11
C SER A 221 -1.08 -18.97 6.02
N ASP A 222 -0.97 -20.23 5.60
CA ASP A 222 -1.88 -20.87 4.64
C ASP A 222 -3.19 -21.34 5.30
N THR A 223 -3.33 -21.20 6.62
CA THR A 223 -4.51 -21.70 7.38
C THR A 223 -5.37 -20.60 7.96
N ALA A 224 -4.84 -19.38 8.10
CA ALA A 224 -5.61 -18.23 8.58
C ALA A 224 -6.78 -17.92 7.64
N SER A 225 -7.92 -17.45 8.15
CA SER A 225 -9.02 -17.01 7.29
C SER A 225 -8.69 -15.65 6.63
N PRO A 226 -9.32 -15.29 5.50
CA PRO A 226 -9.11 -13.98 4.87
C PRO A 226 -9.40 -12.80 5.80
N ALA A 227 -10.39 -12.91 6.69
CA ALA A 227 -10.70 -11.86 7.66
C ALA A 227 -9.55 -11.65 8.66
N ILE A 228 -8.99 -12.75 9.20
CA ILE A 228 -7.86 -12.72 10.13
C ILE A 228 -6.63 -12.11 9.44
N LEU A 229 -6.35 -12.51 8.19
CA LEU A 229 -5.26 -11.93 7.41
C LEU A 229 -5.41 -10.42 7.21
N ARG A 230 -6.61 -9.95 6.85
CA ARG A 230 -6.88 -8.51 6.68
C ARG A 230 -6.64 -7.73 7.96
N LEU A 231 -7.16 -8.23 9.09
CA LEU A 231 -6.97 -7.56 10.38
C LEU A 231 -5.49 -7.56 10.80
N ALA A 232 -4.81 -8.70 10.68
CA ALA A 232 -3.38 -8.79 10.97
C ALA A 232 -2.57 -7.83 10.09
N LEU A 233 -2.88 -7.75 8.79
CA LEU A 233 -2.21 -6.84 7.87
C LEU A 233 -2.42 -5.38 8.24
N ARG A 234 -3.65 -4.98 8.59
CA ARG A 234 -3.96 -3.61 9.05
C ARG A 234 -3.13 -3.25 10.28
N LEU A 235 -3.09 -4.13 11.29
CA LEU A 235 -2.31 -3.89 12.50
C LEU A 235 -0.79 -3.83 12.22
N VAL A 236 -0.26 -4.75 11.40
CA VAL A 236 1.15 -4.75 10.99
C VAL A 236 1.51 -3.49 10.22
N PHE A 237 0.64 -3.07 9.29
CA PHE A 237 0.80 -1.85 8.52
C PHE A 237 0.79 -0.60 9.43
N ALA A 238 -0.13 -0.51 10.39
CA ALA A 238 -0.16 0.60 11.35
C ALA A 238 1.16 0.73 12.15
N VAL A 239 1.61 -0.38 12.74
CA VAL A 239 2.75 -0.41 13.67
C VAL A 239 4.10 -0.30 12.94
N HIS A 240 4.23 -0.91 11.76
CA HIS A 240 5.52 -1.09 11.09
C HIS A 240 5.67 -0.28 9.79
N VAL A 241 4.62 0.35 9.29
CA VAL A 241 4.68 1.19 8.10
C VAL A 241 4.25 2.61 8.43
N MET A 242 3.02 2.82 8.89
CA MET A 242 2.50 4.16 9.18
C MET A 242 3.24 4.84 10.32
N ARG A 243 3.30 4.21 11.50
CA ARG A 243 3.91 4.84 12.68
C ARG A 243 5.38 5.19 12.47
N PRO A 244 6.26 4.31 11.95
CA PRO A 244 7.65 4.67 11.71
C PRO A 244 7.80 5.83 10.74
N LEU A 245 6.99 5.86 9.67
CA LEU A 245 6.97 6.98 8.72
C LEU A 245 6.58 8.30 9.38
N LEU A 246 5.49 8.31 10.16
CA LEU A 246 4.99 9.51 10.84
C LEU A 246 5.91 10.01 11.95
N MET A 247 6.66 9.12 12.59
CA MET A 247 7.55 9.45 13.70
C MET A 247 9.01 9.62 13.26
N GLY A 248 9.32 9.44 11.96
CA GLY A 248 10.70 9.45 11.46
C GLY A 248 11.59 8.34 12.04
N LEU A 249 10.99 7.21 12.41
CA LEU A 249 11.69 6.06 13.00
C LEU A 249 11.99 4.98 11.94
N PRO A 250 13.09 4.22 12.09
CA PRO A 250 13.34 3.06 11.25
C PRO A 250 12.31 1.95 11.54
N SER A 251 11.85 1.25 10.50
CA SER A 251 10.94 0.12 10.67
C SER A 251 11.70 -1.17 11.03
N PRO A 252 11.29 -1.90 12.09
CA PRO A 252 11.93 -3.16 12.48
C PRO A 252 11.57 -4.34 11.55
N LEU A 253 10.60 -4.15 10.64
CA LEU A 253 10.05 -5.20 9.78
C LEU A 253 11.08 -5.83 8.83
N THR A 254 12.11 -5.07 8.47
CA THR A 254 13.22 -5.50 7.59
C THR A 254 13.97 -6.73 8.10
N THR A 255 13.97 -6.95 9.43
CA THR A 255 14.64 -8.10 10.05
C THR A 255 13.70 -9.27 10.35
N MET A 256 12.39 -9.05 10.24
CA MET A 256 11.38 -10.03 10.68
C MET A 256 11.04 -11.06 9.60
N PHE A 257 11.15 -10.68 8.32
CA PHE A 257 10.77 -11.53 7.20
C PHE A 257 11.92 -11.75 6.22
N ASP A 258 12.03 -12.98 5.71
CA ASP A 258 12.94 -13.30 4.61
C ASP A 258 12.26 -13.21 3.23
N SER A 259 13.07 -13.32 2.17
CA SER A 259 12.57 -13.28 0.78
C SER A 259 11.57 -14.41 0.47
N ASN A 260 11.73 -15.59 1.07
CA ASN A 260 10.83 -16.72 0.85
C ASN A 260 9.46 -16.48 1.48
N GLN A 261 9.44 -15.82 2.65
CA GLN A 261 8.24 -15.40 3.34
C GLN A 261 7.53 -14.31 2.56
N ALA A 262 8.24 -13.31 2.02
CA ALA A 262 7.65 -12.28 1.17
C ALA A 262 7.01 -12.88 -0.10
N SER A 263 7.70 -13.83 -0.75
CA SER A 263 7.17 -14.65 -1.85
C SER A 263 5.86 -15.35 -1.47
N LYS A 264 5.84 -15.98 -0.29
CA LYS A 264 4.68 -16.69 0.23
C LYS A 264 3.51 -15.74 0.49
N MET A 265 3.76 -14.55 1.05
CA MET A 265 2.73 -13.52 1.22
C MET A 265 2.09 -13.16 -0.12
N ILE A 266 2.89 -12.85 -1.15
CA ILE A 266 2.38 -12.50 -2.48
C ILE A 266 1.47 -13.61 -3.00
N HIS A 267 1.89 -14.88 -2.88
CA HIS A 267 1.10 -16.02 -3.36
C HIS A 267 -0.23 -16.18 -2.59
N ILE A 268 -0.20 -16.15 -1.25
CA ILE A 268 -1.39 -16.28 -0.40
C ILE A 268 -2.40 -15.19 -0.74
N TYR A 269 -1.94 -13.94 -0.84
CA TYR A 269 -2.84 -12.82 -1.07
C TYR A 269 -3.39 -12.79 -2.49
N THR A 270 -2.57 -13.15 -3.48
CA THR A 270 -3.07 -13.31 -4.85
C THR A 270 -4.12 -14.42 -4.90
N ALA A 271 -3.84 -15.61 -4.35
CA ALA A 271 -4.78 -16.73 -4.41
C ALA A 271 -6.11 -16.47 -3.68
N ARG A 272 -6.09 -15.70 -2.58
CA ARG A 272 -7.25 -15.50 -1.71
C ARG A 272 -8.07 -14.25 -2.01
N PHE A 273 -7.44 -13.24 -2.60
CA PHE A 273 -8.10 -11.94 -2.84
C PHE A 273 -8.20 -11.59 -4.34
N ALA A 274 -7.58 -12.35 -5.26
CA ALA A 274 -7.71 -12.11 -6.71
C ALA A 274 -9.01 -12.65 -7.34
N MET A 275 -9.95 -13.16 -6.55
CA MET A 275 -11.22 -13.72 -7.07
C MET A 275 -12.46 -12.83 -6.88
N PRO A 276 -12.54 -11.58 -7.40
CA PRO A 276 -13.82 -10.89 -7.56
C PRO A 276 -14.64 -11.36 -8.77
N ASP A 277 -13.99 -11.75 -9.88
CA ASP A 277 -14.68 -11.97 -11.18
C ASP A 277 -15.53 -13.25 -11.24
N LEU A 278 -15.18 -14.28 -10.46
CA LEU A 278 -15.93 -15.54 -10.46
C LEU A 278 -17.22 -15.47 -9.62
N GLU A 279 -17.28 -14.56 -8.66
CA GLU A 279 -18.44 -14.34 -7.78
C GLU A 279 -19.36 -13.25 -8.35
N ALA A 280 -18.80 -12.20 -8.95
CA ALA A 280 -19.57 -11.14 -9.61
C ALA A 280 -20.36 -11.64 -10.85
N SER A 281 -19.88 -12.71 -11.50
CA SER A 281 -20.60 -13.34 -12.61
C SER A 281 -21.71 -14.31 -12.18
N LYS A 282 -21.79 -14.68 -10.89
CA LYS A 282 -22.72 -15.72 -10.40
C LYS A 282 -23.86 -15.23 -9.52
N ALA A 283 -23.82 -14.02 -8.98
CA ALA A 283 -24.84 -13.56 -8.05
C ALA A 283 -25.57 -12.30 -8.53
N ASN A 284 -26.90 -12.34 -8.51
CA ASN A 284 -27.81 -11.18 -8.48
C ASN A 284 -27.63 -10.36 -7.18
N SER A 285 -26.40 -10.17 -6.74
CA SER A 285 -26.07 -9.49 -5.49
C SER A 285 -26.28 -7.98 -5.67
N PRO A 286 -26.72 -7.26 -4.62
CA PRO A 286 -26.90 -5.81 -4.68
C PRO A 286 -25.60 -5.14 -5.11
N ALA A 287 -25.65 -4.22 -6.08
CA ALA A 287 -24.48 -3.53 -6.64
C ALA A 287 -23.57 -2.87 -5.57
N ASN A 288 -24.13 -2.52 -4.41
CA ASN A 288 -23.39 -1.90 -3.31
C ASN A 288 -22.49 -2.90 -2.55
N LEU A 289 -22.88 -4.18 -2.46
CA LEU A 289 -22.09 -5.21 -1.75
C LEU A 289 -20.84 -5.62 -2.53
N SER A 290 -20.94 -5.71 -3.86
CA SER A 290 -19.78 -6.03 -4.71
C SER A 290 -18.76 -4.89 -4.75
N SER A 291 -19.23 -3.64 -4.74
CA SER A 291 -18.37 -2.45 -4.67
C SER A 291 -17.58 -2.40 -3.35
N ASP A 292 -18.23 -2.61 -2.21
CA ASP A 292 -17.59 -2.63 -0.89
C ASP A 292 -16.51 -3.72 -0.77
N LEU A 293 -16.82 -4.95 -1.21
CA LEU A 293 -15.89 -6.09 -1.14
C LEU A 293 -14.68 -5.89 -2.07
N SER A 294 -14.91 -5.27 -3.23
CA SER A 294 -13.84 -4.86 -4.14
C SER A 294 -12.94 -3.82 -3.47
N MET A 295 -13.53 -2.80 -2.84
CA MET A 295 -12.77 -1.75 -2.15
C MET A 295 -11.96 -2.29 -0.97
N GLN A 296 -12.53 -3.20 -0.17
CA GLN A 296 -11.81 -3.84 0.94
C GLN A 296 -10.61 -4.67 0.44
N SER A 297 -10.79 -5.40 -0.67
CA SER A 297 -9.71 -6.21 -1.27
C SER A 297 -8.60 -5.30 -1.82
N ARG A 298 -8.95 -4.21 -2.50
CA ARG A 298 -7.98 -3.21 -2.99
C ARG A 298 -7.22 -2.53 -1.85
N THR A 299 -7.91 -2.16 -0.77
CA THR A 299 -7.27 -1.61 0.44
C THR A 299 -6.28 -2.60 1.05
N THR A 300 -6.67 -3.88 1.11
CA THR A 300 -5.80 -4.96 1.60
C THR A 300 -4.55 -5.09 0.73
N PHE A 301 -4.72 -5.05 -0.60
CA PHE A 301 -3.60 -5.07 -1.55
C PHE A 301 -2.66 -3.86 -1.42
N ALA A 302 -3.21 -2.66 -1.27
CA ALA A 302 -2.42 -1.45 -1.07
C ALA A 302 -1.54 -1.55 0.19
N MET A 303 -2.14 -1.98 1.32
CA MET A 303 -1.40 -2.20 2.57
C MET A 303 -0.35 -3.31 2.42
N LEU A 304 -0.66 -4.40 1.70
CA LEU A 304 0.29 -5.49 1.46
C LEU A 304 1.51 -4.99 0.67
N VAL A 305 1.28 -4.24 -0.40
CA VAL A 305 2.33 -3.67 -1.23
C VAL A 305 3.22 -2.74 -0.40
N ALA A 306 2.63 -1.88 0.43
CA ALA A 306 3.37 -1.02 1.34
C ALA A 306 4.23 -1.81 2.34
N VAL A 307 3.67 -2.85 2.97
CA VAL A 307 4.40 -3.78 3.86
C VAL A 307 5.55 -4.47 3.12
N LEU A 308 5.31 -4.99 1.91
CA LEU A 308 6.34 -5.64 1.09
C LEU A 308 7.48 -4.69 0.70
N SER A 309 7.18 -3.41 0.43
CA SER A 309 8.20 -2.41 0.12
C SER A 309 9.17 -2.13 1.28
N VAL A 310 8.73 -2.41 2.52
CA VAL A 310 9.60 -2.34 3.70
C VAL A 310 10.35 -3.67 3.91
N ILE A 311 9.71 -4.81 3.68
CA ILE A 311 10.33 -6.14 3.85
C ILE A 311 11.45 -6.40 2.84
N ILE A 312 11.23 -6.00 1.58
CA ILE A 312 12.17 -6.24 0.47
C ILE A 312 12.89 -4.92 0.19
N PRO A 313 14.01 -4.62 0.87
CA PRO A 313 14.65 -3.33 0.76
C PRO A 313 15.16 -3.09 -0.66
N SER A 314 14.98 -1.85 -1.13
CA SER A 314 15.53 -1.34 -2.37
C SER A 314 17.05 -1.09 -2.22
N GLY A 315 17.84 -2.16 -2.24
CA GLY A 315 19.30 -2.16 -2.52
C GLY A 315 20.28 -1.35 -1.64
N LYS A 316 19.84 -0.51 -0.70
CA LYS A 316 20.72 0.45 0.03
C LYS A 316 21.76 -0.16 0.98
N GLY A 317 21.78 -1.47 1.21
CA GLY A 317 22.57 -2.08 2.28
C GLY A 317 23.80 -2.91 1.88
N ALA A 318 24.01 -3.19 0.59
CA ALA A 318 24.97 -4.21 0.19
C ALA A 318 26.38 -3.64 -0.09
N ASN A 319 27.11 -3.29 0.97
CA ASN A 319 28.58 -3.28 0.93
C ASN A 319 29.19 -4.69 0.90
N ASN A 320 28.36 -5.73 0.85
CA ASN A 320 28.76 -7.12 0.68
C ASN A 320 27.85 -7.78 -0.35
N ASN A 321 28.37 -8.79 -1.05
CA ASN A 321 27.73 -9.63 -2.07
C ASN A 321 26.45 -10.39 -1.62
N ASP A 322 25.74 -9.91 -0.60
CA ASP A 322 24.48 -10.47 -0.17
C ASP A 322 23.41 -10.11 -1.20
N SER A 323 23.03 -11.14 -1.95
CA SER A 323 22.02 -11.12 -2.99
C SER A 323 20.82 -10.26 -2.57
N VAL A 324 20.64 -9.13 -3.24
CA VAL A 324 19.34 -8.44 -3.30
C VAL A 324 18.31 -9.54 -3.53
N ALA A 325 17.29 -9.62 -2.67
CA ALA A 325 16.26 -10.64 -2.75
C ALA A 325 15.58 -10.57 -4.13
N GLN A 326 16.08 -11.36 -5.08
CA GLN A 326 15.58 -11.35 -6.44
C GLN A 326 14.22 -12.06 -6.42
N LEU A 327 13.16 -11.26 -6.50
CA LEU A 327 11.84 -11.80 -6.76
C LEU A 327 11.87 -12.50 -8.12
N ARG A 328 11.44 -13.76 -8.13
CA ARG A 328 11.29 -14.55 -9.36
C ARG A 328 10.30 -13.84 -10.30
N PRO A 329 10.46 -13.96 -11.63
CA PRO A 329 9.61 -13.25 -12.61
C PRO A 329 8.10 -13.43 -12.42
N TYR A 330 7.64 -14.63 -12.03
CA TYR A 330 6.22 -14.86 -11.79
C TYR A 330 5.68 -14.06 -10.59
N MET A 331 6.51 -13.82 -9.57
CA MET A 331 6.11 -13.03 -8.40
C MET A 331 6.03 -11.55 -8.73
N LEU A 332 6.97 -11.06 -9.55
CA LEU A 332 6.89 -9.70 -10.11
C LEU A 332 5.60 -9.53 -10.92
N SER A 333 5.21 -10.52 -11.73
CA SER A 333 3.94 -10.50 -12.46
C SER A 333 2.72 -10.49 -11.53
N SER A 334 2.71 -11.31 -10.47
CA SER A 334 1.63 -11.30 -9.47
C SER A 334 1.55 -9.97 -8.72
N LEU A 335 2.68 -9.43 -8.30
CA LEU A 335 2.76 -8.14 -7.61
C LEU A 335 2.30 -7.00 -8.52
N LEU A 336 2.69 -7.03 -9.80
CA LEU A 336 2.22 -6.07 -10.80
C LEU A 336 0.71 -6.16 -11.00
N SER A 337 0.15 -7.37 -11.00
CA SER A 337 -1.29 -7.59 -11.08
C SER A 337 -2.02 -7.02 -9.85
N ILE A 338 -1.42 -7.15 -8.66
CA ILE A 338 -1.92 -6.55 -7.42
C ILE A 338 -1.91 -5.02 -7.52
N ILE A 339 -0.78 -4.42 -7.93
CA ILE A 339 -0.66 -2.96 -8.11
C ILE A 339 -1.68 -2.47 -9.13
N GLN A 340 -1.85 -3.20 -10.23
CA GLN A 340 -2.81 -2.86 -11.27
C GLN A 340 -4.26 -2.94 -10.74
N ALA A 341 -4.61 -3.96 -9.96
CA ALA A 341 -5.94 -4.07 -9.35
C ALA A 341 -6.24 -2.91 -8.39
N VAL A 342 -5.22 -2.36 -7.74
CA VAL A 342 -5.37 -1.15 -6.91
C VAL A 342 -5.48 0.11 -7.77
N MET A 343 -4.60 0.33 -8.74
CA MET A 343 -4.61 1.58 -9.53
C MET A 343 -5.77 1.66 -10.50
N HIS A 344 -6.10 0.55 -11.16
CA HIS A 344 -6.96 0.52 -12.34
C HIS A 344 -8.05 -0.56 -12.20
N PRO A 345 -8.96 -0.44 -11.22
CA PRO A 345 -9.94 -1.49 -10.91
C PRO A 345 -10.93 -1.77 -12.06
N SER A 346 -11.12 -0.82 -12.98
CA SER A 346 -12.10 -0.88 -14.07
C SER A 346 -11.47 -1.06 -15.46
N LEU A 347 -10.15 -0.93 -15.59
CA LEU A 347 -9.49 -0.92 -16.90
C LEU A 347 -8.76 -2.24 -17.17
N LYS A 348 -8.84 -2.67 -18.43
CA LYS A 348 -7.99 -3.76 -18.89
C LYS A 348 -6.53 -3.28 -18.95
N PRO A 349 -5.53 -4.17 -18.76
CA PRO A 349 -4.11 -3.80 -18.80
C PRO A 349 -3.66 -3.03 -20.05
N ARG A 350 -4.36 -3.21 -21.19
CA ARG A 350 -4.02 -2.55 -22.46
C ARG A 350 -4.62 -1.15 -22.62
N GLU A 351 -5.46 -0.71 -21.69
CA GLU A 351 -6.16 0.58 -21.76
C GLU A 351 -5.52 1.64 -20.84
N VAL A 352 -4.48 1.28 -20.08
CA VAL A 352 -3.77 2.20 -19.19
C VAL A 352 -2.97 3.18 -20.04
N GLN A 353 -3.36 4.47 -20.00
CA GLN A 353 -2.55 5.55 -20.55
C GLN A 353 -1.49 5.95 -19.51
N PRO A 354 -0.19 5.69 -19.75
CA PRO A 354 0.85 5.92 -18.75
C PRO A 354 0.99 7.39 -18.32
N LEU A 355 0.69 8.31 -19.23
CA LEU A 355 0.94 9.74 -19.05
C LEU A 355 -0.22 10.51 -18.40
N LEU A 356 -1.40 9.90 -18.29
CA LEU A 356 -2.57 10.54 -17.70
C LEU A 356 -2.66 10.15 -16.21
N PRO A 357 -2.30 11.05 -15.27
CA PRO A 357 -2.37 10.72 -13.85
C PRO A 357 -3.82 10.59 -13.39
N LEU A 358 -4.07 9.76 -12.36
CA LEU A 358 -5.36 9.74 -11.69
C LEU A 358 -5.50 11.01 -10.84
N VAL A 359 -6.41 11.90 -11.24
CA VAL A 359 -6.63 13.19 -10.57
C VAL A 359 -7.25 13.01 -9.19
N THR A 360 -8.19 12.07 -9.06
CA THR A 360 -8.85 11.73 -7.80
C THR A 360 -8.38 10.36 -7.34
N LEU A 361 -7.96 10.27 -6.09
CA LEU A 361 -7.57 9.02 -5.45
C LEU A 361 -8.67 8.53 -4.53
N ASP A 362 -8.96 7.24 -4.59
CA ASP A 362 -9.72 6.57 -3.54
C ASP A 362 -8.80 6.13 -2.39
N PRO A 363 -9.36 5.67 -1.24
CA PRO A 363 -8.55 5.27 -0.10
C PRO A 363 -7.46 4.23 -0.40
N ALA A 364 -7.71 3.27 -1.30
CA ALA A 364 -6.71 2.23 -1.60
C ALA A 364 -5.54 2.80 -2.40
N GLN A 365 -5.83 3.66 -3.38
CA GLN A 365 -4.81 4.36 -4.15
C GLN A 365 -4.02 5.33 -3.28
N THR A 366 -4.69 6.08 -2.40
CA THR A 366 -4.05 6.95 -1.40
C THR A 366 -3.11 6.17 -0.49
N ILE A 367 -3.56 5.02 0.03
CA ILE A 367 -2.73 4.16 0.88
C ILE A 367 -1.44 3.76 0.17
N MET A 368 -1.57 3.32 -1.08
CA MET A 368 -0.45 2.81 -1.87
C MET A 368 0.57 3.91 -2.22
N LEU A 369 0.12 5.12 -2.52
CA LEU A 369 1.00 6.21 -2.97
C LEU A 369 1.74 6.93 -1.84
N ARG A 370 1.24 6.88 -0.60
CA ARG A 370 1.72 7.76 0.49
C ARG A 370 2.49 7.09 1.59
N TRP A 371 2.12 5.86 1.94
CA TRP A 371 2.55 5.28 3.21
C TRP A 371 3.84 4.47 3.11
N SER A 372 4.51 4.46 1.96
CA SER A 372 5.84 3.87 1.85
C SER A 372 6.68 4.55 0.77
N SER A 373 7.99 4.25 0.77
CA SER A 373 8.93 4.55 -0.32
C SER A 373 8.64 3.66 -1.54
N LEU A 374 7.37 3.60 -1.96
CA LEU A 374 6.90 2.65 -2.94
C LEU A 374 7.53 2.92 -4.30
N MET A 375 7.67 4.18 -4.70
CA MET A 375 8.19 4.51 -6.03
C MET A 375 9.64 4.09 -6.19
N SER A 376 10.50 4.43 -5.23
CA SER A 376 11.91 4.03 -5.28
C SER A 376 12.07 2.51 -5.21
N TRP A 377 11.17 1.81 -4.54
CA TRP A 377 11.10 0.35 -4.56
C TRP A 377 10.64 -0.22 -5.92
N CYS A 378 9.58 0.34 -6.50
CA CYS A 378 9.07 -0.08 -7.81
C CYS A 378 10.09 0.16 -8.93
N TRP A 379 10.79 1.30 -8.95
CA TRP A 379 11.81 1.56 -9.96
C TRP A 379 12.91 0.51 -9.96
N VAL A 380 13.31 0.02 -8.79
CA VAL A 380 14.32 -1.03 -8.67
C VAL A 380 13.80 -2.40 -9.06
N LEU A 381 12.58 -2.76 -8.66
CA LEU A 381 12.01 -4.07 -8.99
C LEU A 381 11.69 -4.23 -10.49
N TRP A 382 11.37 -3.14 -11.18
CA TRP A 382 11.06 -3.12 -12.61
C TRP A 382 12.05 -2.26 -13.40
N ASP A 383 13.34 -2.32 -13.05
CA ASP A 383 14.42 -1.63 -13.76
C ASP A 383 14.58 -2.10 -15.21
N ASN A 384 14.11 -3.32 -15.51
CA ASN A 384 14.20 -3.93 -16.83
C ASN A 384 13.02 -3.52 -17.73
N PRO A 385 13.25 -2.74 -18.81
CA PRO A 385 12.21 -2.32 -19.75
C PRO A 385 11.51 -3.49 -20.46
N ARG A 386 12.11 -4.69 -20.46
CA ARG A 386 11.53 -5.86 -21.13
C ARG A 386 10.46 -6.54 -20.28
N CYS A 387 10.27 -6.13 -19.03
CA CYS A 387 9.20 -6.67 -18.20
C CYS A 387 7.84 -6.23 -18.73
N ALA A 388 6.98 -7.20 -19.03
CA ALA A 388 5.62 -6.93 -19.48
C ALA A 388 4.82 -6.19 -18.39
N GLY A 389 4.02 -5.20 -18.80
CA GLY A 389 3.16 -4.44 -17.89
C GLY A 389 3.87 -3.30 -17.14
N VAL A 390 5.10 -2.96 -17.53
CA VAL A 390 5.85 -1.80 -16.98
C VAL A 390 5.07 -0.49 -17.09
N GLU A 391 4.12 -0.41 -18.02
CA GLU A 391 3.18 0.70 -18.19
C GLU A 391 2.36 0.98 -16.92
N THR A 392 2.11 -0.05 -16.09
CA THR A 392 1.45 0.12 -14.79
C THR A 392 2.35 0.89 -13.82
N ILE A 393 3.67 0.62 -13.84
CA ILE A 393 4.64 1.34 -13.01
C ILE A 393 4.82 2.77 -13.50
N TRP A 394 4.78 2.98 -14.82
CA TRP A 394 4.75 4.31 -15.41
C TRP A 394 3.51 5.11 -14.96
N SER A 395 2.31 4.53 -15.10
CA SER A 395 1.06 5.15 -14.64
C SER A 395 1.04 5.42 -13.13
N LEU A 396 1.63 4.51 -12.35
CA LEU A 396 1.80 4.69 -10.91
C LEU A 396 2.74 5.86 -10.61
N THR A 397 3.88 5.95 -11.31
CA THR A 397 4.88 7.01 -11.16
C THR A 397 4.29 8.37 -11.55
N THR A 398 3.57 8.46 -12.67
CA THR A 398 2.94 9.72 -13.10
C THR A 398 1.85 10.17 -12.14
N THR A 399 1.05 9.23 -11.63
CA THR A 399 0.05 9.54 -10.60
C THR A 399 0.70 9.99 -9.30
N TRP A 400 1.78 9.33 -8.86
CA TRP A 400 2.54 9.76 -7.69
C TRP A 400 3.11 11.17 -7.86
N LEU A 401 3.78 11.45 -8.98
CA LEU A 401 4.34 12.78 -9.28
C LEU A 401 3.26 13.87 -9.25
N TYR A 402 2.08 13.59 -9.81
CA TYR A 402 0.96 14.52 -9.77
C TYR A 402 0.57 14.87 -8.32
N HIS A 403 0.47 13.85 -7.45
CA HIS A 403 0.08 14.00 -6.04
C HIS A 403 1.22 14.34 -5.06
N LEU A 404 2.42 14.66 -5.56
CA LEU A 404 3.55 15.07 -4.71
C LEU A 404 3.37 16.44 -4.05
N GLU A 405 2.41 17.26 -4.49
CA GLU A 405 2.23 18.63 -4.00
C GLU A 405 1.86 18.67 -2.49
N PRO A 406 2.42 19.64 -1.74
CA PRO A 406 2.40 19.68 -0.29
C PRO A 406 1.03 19.93 0.32
N ASP A 407 0.03 20.37 -0.47
CA ASP A 407 -1.35 20.59 -0.04
C ASP A 407 -1.98 19.36 0.66
N LEU A 408 -1.37 18.17 0.54
CA LEU A 408 -1.90 16.93 1.09
C LEU A 408 -0.91 16.11 1.97
N SER A 409 0.40 16.34 1.87
CA SER A 409 1.45 15.60 2.59
C SER A 409 2.01 16.37 3.80
N GLY A 410 2.02 17.70 3.73
CA GLY A 410 2.46 18.59 4.80
C GLY A 410 1.59 18.47 6.05
N GLU A 411 0.29 18.28 5.87
CA GLU A 411 -0.65 18.12 6.99
C GLU A 411 -0.31 16.87 7.83
N LEU A 412 -0.11 15.70 7.22
CA LEU A 412 -0.06 14.45 8.00
C LEU A 412 1.28 14.17 8.66
N THR A 413 2.37 14.56 8.00
CA THR A 413 3.74 14.29 8.47
C THR A 413 4.30 15.43 9.32
N GLY A 414 3.58 16.57 9.40
CA GLY A 414 4.09 17.81 9.99
C GLY A 414 5.32 18.37 9.26
N SER A 415 5.65 17.78 8.11
CA SER A 415 6.77 18.17 7.27
C SER A 415 6.20 18.90 6.07
N ASP A 416 6.17 20.24 6.14
CA ASP A 416 5.93 21.14 5.00
C ASP A 416 7.08 21.09 3.99
N ALA A 417 7.72 19.92 3.83
CA ALA A 417 8.79 19.72 2.89
C ALA A 417 8.23 19.97 1.49
N PRO A 418 8.88 20.85 0.72
CA PRO A 418 8.46 21.11 -0.64
C PRO A 418 8.60 19.81 -1.45
N TRP A 419 7.75 19.62 -2.46
CA TRP A 419 7.66 18.37 -3.23
C TRP A 419 9.00 17.99 -3.88
N GLU A 420 9.84 18.99 -4.16
CA GLU A 420 11.21 18.85 -4.65
C GLU A 420 12.08 18.00 -3.70
N VAL A 421 11.95 18.19 -2.39
CA VAL A 421 12.72 17.44 -1.39
C VAL A 421 12.28 15.97 -1.36
N VAL A 422 10.97 15.73 -1.33
CA VAL A 422 10.40 14.37 -1.34
C VAL A 422 10.79 13.63 -2.61
N LEU A 423 10.73 14.30 -3.76
CA LEU A 423 11.16 13.73 -5.03
C LEU A 423 12.66 13.45 -5.02
N PHE A 424 13.47 14.40 -4.57
CA PHE A 424 14.92 14.24 -4.50
C PHE A 424 15.32 13.05 -3.61
N ASP A 425 14.70 12.89 -2.44
CA ASP A 425 14.96 11.76 -1.55
C ASP A 425 14.62 10.43 -2.22
N ALA A 426 13.49 10.35 -2.95
CA ALA A 426 13.12 9.17 -3.72
C ALA A 426 14.10 8.88 -4.87
N LEU A 427 14.65 9.90 -5.53
CA LEU A 427 15.70 9.72 -6.56
C LEU A 427 17.02 9.25 -5.94
N ALA A 428 17.38 9.81 -4.78
CA ALA A 428 18.58 9.45 -4.03
C ALA A 428 18.50 8.02 -3.49
N ASP A 429 17.31 7.43 -3.42
CA ASP A 429 17.16 6.06 -2.97
C ASP A 429 17.86 5.04 -3.86
N ASN A 430 17.65 5.17 -5.17
CA ASN A 430 18.35 4.38 -6.19
C ASN A 430 18.43 5.20 -7.49
N PRO A 431 19.48 6.02 -7.69
CA PRO A 431 19.54 6.96 -8.79
C PRO A 431 19.54 6.28 -10.16
N THR A 432 20.18 5.11 -10.29
CA THR A 432 20.23 4.38 -11.55
C THR A 432 18.84 3.90 -11.97
N ALA A 433 18.11 3.23 -11.07
CA ALA A 433 16.79 2.71 -11.38
C ALA A 433 15.76 3.84 -11.62
N ALA A 434 15.81 4.88 -10.79
CA ALA A 434 15.01 6.09 -10.97
C ALA A 434 15.26 6.74 -12.34
N GLY A 435 16.53 6.92 -12.71
CA GLY A 435 16.93 7.49 -13.99
C GLY A 435 16.44 6.67 -15.19
N VAL A 436 16.52 5.33 -15.12
CA VAL A 436 15.97 4.44 -16.17
C VAL A 436 14.47 4.65 -16.33
N CYS A 437 13.71 4.65 -15.23
CA CYS A 437 12.25 4.81 -15.28
C CYS A 437 11.84 6.18 -15.83
N LEU A 438 12.49 7.26 -15.36
CA LEU A 438 12.22 8.62 -15.83
C LEU A 438 12.54 8.79 -17.30
N LEU A 439 13.64 8.23 -17.79
CA LEU A 439 13.99 8.28 -19.21
C LEU A 439 12.99 7.56 -20.10
N GLN A 440 12.50 6.40 -19.66
CA GLN A 440 11.44 5.68 -20.38
C GLN A 440 10.15 6.49 -20.43
N LEU A 441 9.77 7.11 -19.31
CA LEU A 441 8.63 8.01 -19.25
C LEU A 441 8.81 9.22 -20.16
N LEU A 442 9.98 9.85 -20.18
CA LEU A 442 10.28 10.98 -21.07
C LEU A 442 10.28 10.58 -22.56
N ASP A 443 10.79 9.41 -22.92
CA ASP A 443 10.68 8.87 -24.28
C ASP A 443 9.19 8.71 -24.68
N TYR A 444 8.37 8.17 -23.78
CA TYR A 444 6.93 8.09 -23.98
C TYR A 444 6.26 9.48 -24.07
N CYS A 445 6.71 10.45 -23.27
CA CYS A 445 6.21 11.82 -23.34
C CYS A 445 6.51 12.46 -24.68
N THR A 446 7.75 12.32 -25.17
CA THR A 446 8.17 12.95 -26.42
C THR A 446 7.43 12.36 -27.61
N THR A 447 7.26 11.04 -27.66
CA THR A 447 6.45 10.38 -28.71
C THR A 447 4.99 10.82 -28.67
N THR A 448 4.40 10.98 -27.48
CA THR A 448 3.02 11.47 -27.31
C THR A 448 2.88 12.94 -27.72
N LEU A 449 3.81 13.81 -27.29
CA LEU A 449 3.83 15.24 -27.63
C LEU A 449 3.95 15.47 -29.13
N VAL A 450 4.82 14.73 -29.81
CA VAL A 450 5.00 14.85 -31.27
C VAL A 450 3.75 14.37 -32.03
N SER A 451 3.02 13.40 -31.46
CA SER A 451 1.84 12.82 -32.10
C SER A 451 0.55 13.58 -31.83
N ASN A 452 0.50 14.42 -30.79
CA ASN A 452 -0.71 15.09 -30.34
C ASN A 452 -0.73 16.57 -30.71
N THR A 453 -1.64 16.96 -31.59
CA THR A 453 -1.80 18.35 -32.05
C THR A 453 -2.67 19.20 -31.13
N ASP A 454 -3.46 18.59 -30.24
CA ASP A 454 -4.58 19.24 -29.58
C ASP A 454 -4.25 19.75 -28.16
N GLY A 455 -2.95 19.91 -27.87
CA GLY A 455 -2.46 20.32 -26.55
C GLY A 455 -2.60 19.22 -25.49
N LEU A 456 -1.81 19.31 -24.43
CA LEU A 456 -1.88 18.36 -23.31
C LEU A 456 -2.70 18.93 -22.15
N PRO A 457 -3.43 18.09 -21.40
CA PRO A 457 -4.07 18.50 -20.16
C PRO A 457 -3.07 19.08 -19.16
N GLN A 458 -3.51 20.09 -18.40
CA GLN A 458 -2.71 20.74 -17.37
C GLN A 458 -2.13 19.75 -16.34
N THR A 459 -2.88 18.70 -16.02
CA THR A 459 -2.46 17.64 -15.09
C THR A 459 -1.25 16.87 -15.62
N THR A 460 -1.22 16.60 -16.92
CA THR A 460 -0.08 15.98 -17.60
C THR A 460 1.11 16.93 -17.67
N LEU A 461 0.90 18.21 -17.96
CA LEU A 461 1.99 19.21 -17.97
C LEU A 461 2.68 19.33 -16.62
N ASN A 462 1.93 19.27 -15.51
CA ASN A 462 2.51 19.23 -14.15
C ASN A 462 3.43 18.02 -13.97
N VAL A 463 2.99 16.83 -14.39
CA VAL A 463 3.83 15.62 -14.32
C VAL A 463 5.08 15.76 -15.19
N ILE A 464 4.96 16.29 -16.41
CA ILE A 464 6.11 16.55 -17.30
C ILE A 464 7.10 17.52 -16.67
N TYR A 465 6.60 18.59 -16.04
CA TYR A 465 7.44 19.53 -15.30
C TYR A 465 8.25 18.84 -14.20
N LYS A 466 7.61 18.03 -13.35
CA LYS A 466 8.29 17.30 -12.27
C LYS A 466 9.28 16.25 -12.80
N MET A 467 8.96 15.59 -13.91
CA MET A 467 9.89 14.65 -14.58
C MET A 467 11.11 15.37 -15.17
N CYS A 468 10.91 16.54 -15.81
CA CYS A 468 12.01 17.36 -16.31
C CYS A 468 12.88 17.82 -15.14
N TRP A 469 12.28 18.32 -14.07
CA TRP A 469 13.00 18.71 -12.86
C TRP A 469 13.83 17.57 -12.27
N ALA A 470 13.23 16.38 -12.10
CA ALA A 470 13.95 15.20 -11.62
C ALA A 470 15.14 14.84 -12.52
N THR A 471 14.93 14.89 -13.83
CA THR A 471 15.96 14.60 -14.83
C THR A 471 17.12 15.60 -14.78
N VAL A 472 16.79 16.87 -14.54
CA VAL A 472 17.77 17.94 -14.35
C VAL A 472 18.60 17.73 -13.08
N GLN A 473 18.04 17.16 -12.01
CA GLN A 473 18.82 16.82 -10.82
C GLN A 473 19.91 15.76 -11.07
N PHE A 474 19.69 14.84 -12.02
CA PHE A 474 20.76 13.93 -12.47
C PHE A 474 21.88 14.66 -13.22
N CYS A 475 21.58 15.80 -13.82
CA CYS A 475 22.54 16.63 -14.56
C CYS A 475 23.38 17.51 -13.64
N ASN A 476 22.93 17.75 -12.41
CA ASN A 476 23.58 18.65 -11.49
C ASN A 476 24.91 18.05 -10.97
N PRO A 477 26.07 18.68 -11.25
CA PRO A 477 27.36 18.19 -10.75
C PRO A 477 27.46 18.21 -9.22
N SER A 478 26.68 19.07 -8.54
CA SER A 478 26.67 19.20 -7.09
C SER A 478 25.93 18.05 -6.38
N HIS A 479 25.11 17.28 -7.09
CA HIS A 479 24.40 16.15 -6.52
C HIS A 479 25.10 14.82 -6.82
N SER A 480 25.05 13.88 -5.89
CA SER A 480 25.64 12.54 -6.05
C SER A 480 24.76 11.58 -6.86
N LEU A 481 23.80 12.11 -7.64
CA LEU A 481 22.81 11.32 -8.36
C LEU A 481 23.31 10.82 -9.72
N HIS A 482 24.51 11.20 -10.17
CA HIS A 482 25.06 10.92 -11.51
C HIS A 482 24.74 9.50 -12.02
N ALA A 483 23.77 9.43 -12.93
CA ALA A 483 23.38 8.19 -13.60
C ALA A 483 24.12 8.09 -14.96
N PRO A 484 24.54 6.91 -15.40
CA PRO A 484 25.24 6.73 -16.68
C PRO A 484 24.38 7.07 -17.92
N LEU A 485 23.10 7.38 -17.72
CA LEU A 485 22.12 7.60 -18.78
C LEU A 485 21.93 9.07 -19.17
N MET A 486 22.80 9.94 -18.66
CA MET A 486 22.82 11.39 -18.84
C MET A 486 22.87 11.87 -20.29
N ARG A 487 23.35 11.06 -21.24
CA ARG A 487 23.36 11.45 -22.66
C ARG A 487 21.95 11.43 -23.28
N ASN A 488 21.14 10.45 -22.89
CA ASN A 488 19.81 10.25 -23.46
C ASN A 488 18.80 11.26 -22.89
N SER A 489 18.99 11.71 -21.65
CA SER A 489 18.13 12.75 -21.05
C SER A 489 18.16 14.05 -21.85
N VAL A 490 19.35 14.51 -22.26
CA VAL A 490 19.51 15.75 -23.04
C VAL A 490 18.65 15.73 -24.30
N LYS A 491 18.65 14.61 -25.02
CA LYS A 491 17.84 14.41 -26.23
C LYS A 491 16.35 14.66 -25.92
N TYR A 492 15.82 14.03 -24.89
CA TYR A 492 14.41 14.15 -24.53
C TYR A 492 14.04 15.54 -24.00
N LEU A 493 14.91 16.14 -23.17
CA LEU A 493 14.72 17.51 -22.67
C LEU A 493 14.68 18.52 -23.83
N CYS A 494 15.59 18.41 -24.80
CA CYS A 494 15.56 19.25 -26.00
C CYS A 494 14.29 19.07 -26.81
N VAL A 495 13.80 17.82 -26.96
CA VAL A 495 12.54 17.58 -27.68
C VAL A 495 11.35 18.24 -26.97
N ILE A 496 11.24 18.06 -25.65
CA ILE A 496 10.17 18.66 -24.85
C ILE A 496 10.23 20.19 -24.90
N TYR A 497 11.43 20.78 -24.82
CA TYR A 497 11.61 22.23 -24.91
C TYR A 497 11.03 22.81 -26.21
N VAL A 498 11.21 22.10 -27.33
CA VAL A 498 10.74 22.55 -28.64
C VAL A 498 9.25 22.31 -28.84
N THR A 499 8.68 21.25 -28.26
CA THR A 499 7.27 20.90 -28.45
C THR A 499 6.32 21.65 -27.51
N CYS A 500 6.77 22.05 -26.32
CA CYS A 500 6.01 22.87 -25.39
C CYS A 500 6.13 24.36 -25.78
N LYS A 501 5.14 24.94 -26.48
CA LYS A 501 5.26 26.30 -27.05
C LYS A 501 4.30 27.38 -26.49
N ASP A 502 3.20 27.06 -25.81
CA ASP A 502 2.06 28.01 -25.75
C ASP A 502 1.40 28.25 -24.37
N ALA A 503 1.75 27.54 -23.29
CA ALA A 503 1.15 27.70 -21.97
C ALA A 503 2.08 28.26 -20.87
N LEU A 504 1.53 28.78 -19.76
CA LEU A 504 2.30 29.22 -18.59
C LEU A 504 3.14 28.10 -17.98
N CYS A 505 2.62 26.87 -17.95
CA CYS A 505 3.37 25.71 -17.50
C CYS A 505 4.48 25.30 -18.48
N ASP A 506 4.31 25.59 -19.76
CA ASP A 506 5.37 25.36 -20.76
C ASP A 506 6.59 26.22 -20.44
N ARG A 507 6.40 27.46 -19.95
CA ARG A 507 7.52 28.31 -19.52
C ARG A 507 8.28 27.76 -18.30
N LEU A 508 7.57 27.19 -17.33
CA LEU A 508 8.21 26.57 -16.17
C LEU A 508 9.04 25.34 -16.60
N ILE A 509 8.48 24.52 -17.48
CA ILE A 509 9.18 23.37 -18.07
C ILE A 509 10.43 23.83 -18.82
N GLN A 510 10.30 24.84 -19.69
CA GLN A 510 11.40 25.41 -20.46
C GLN A 510 12.51 25.97 -19.55
N ASN A 511 12.15 26.70 -18.50
CA ASN A 511 13.12 27.26 -17.55
C ASN A 511 13.95 26.17 -16.86
N VAL A 512 13.29 25.12 -16.37
CA VAL A 512 13.96 23.97 -15.74
C VAL A 512 14.86 23.26 -16.74
N ILE A 513 14.42 23.06 -17.98
CA ILE A 513 15.24 22.45 -19.02
C ILE A 513 16.49 23.29 -19.30
N VAL A 514 16.35 24.61 -19.48
CA VAL A 514 17.48 25.52 -19.73
C VAL A 514 18.47 25.49 -18.57
N GLU A 515 17.97 25.50 -17.33
CA GLU A 515 18.81 25.37 -16.14
C GLU A 515 19.62 24.06 -16.18
N GLY A 516 18.99 22.92 -16.41
CA GLY A 516 19.72 21.64 -16.46
C GLY A 516 20.69 21.52 -17.62
N LEU A 517 20.33 22.04 -18.80
CA LEU A 517 21.25 22.08 -19.95
C LEU A 517 22.47 22.96 -19.68
N SER A 518 22.35 24.00 -18.84
CA SER A 518 23.46 24.89 -18.47
C SER A 518 24.53 24.20 -17.62
N TRP A 519 24.19 23.10 -16.94
CA TRP A 519 25.13 22.33 -16.11
C TRP A 519 25.97 21.33 -16.90
N LEU A 520 25.60 21.05 -18.15
CA LEU A 520 26.27 20.06 -18.98
C LEU A 520 27.60 20.59 -19.53
N SER A 521 28.57 19.69 -19.67
CA SER A 521 29.78 20.02 -20.41
C SER A 521 29.47 20.25 -21.88
N THR A 522 30.20 21.16 -22.52
CA THR A 522 30.04 21.47 -23.95
C THR A 522 30.17 20.24 -24.82
N VAL A 523 31.07 19.31 -24.47
CA VAL A 523 31.29 18.06 -25.21
C VAL A 523 30.06 17.14 -25.11
N THR A 524 29.53 16.93 -23.90
CA THR A 524 28.34 16.10 -23.69
C THR A 524 27.12 16.66 -24.41
N PHE A 525 26.95 17.99 -24.38
CA PHE A 525 25.86 18.65 -25.09
C PHE A 525 26.01 18.51 -26.61
N GLN A 526 27.20 18.74 -27.16
CA GLN A 526 27.49 18.55 -28.59
C GLN A 526 27.21 17.10 -29.04
N ASP A 527 27.72 16.12 -28.30
CA ASP A 527 27.51 14.69 -28.59
C ASP A 527 26.04 14.27 -28.56
N ALA A 528 25.24 14.88 -27.69
CA ALA A 528 23.80 14.64 -27.61
C ALA A 528 23.04 15.34 -28.74
N MET A 529 23.43 16.57 -29.09
CA MET A 529 22.83 17.31 -30.21
C MET A 529 23.13 16.67 -31.57
N GLU A 530 24.34 16.13 -31.77
CA GLU A 530 24.67 15.35 -32.98
C GLU A 530 23.80 14.09 -33.10
N ASP A 531 23.53 13.41 -31.98
CA ASP A 531 22.64 12.24 -31.98
C ASP A 531 21.18 12.62 -32.25
N LEU A 532 20.73 13.75 -31.69
CA LEU A 532 19.40 14.32 -31.97
C LEU A 532 19.27 14.67 -33.46
N LEU A 533 20.28 15.32 -34.06
CA LEU A 533 20.37 15.63 -35.50
C LEU A 533 20.24 14.38 -36.39
N ARG A 534 20.81 13.26 -35.97
CA ARG A 534 20.72 11.99 -36.71
C ARG A 534 19.35 11.34 -36.60
N THR A 535 18.60 11.62 -35.54
CA THR A 535 17.39 10.87 -35.17
C THR A 535 16.08 11.64 -35.35
N THR A 536 16.13 12.95 -35.61
CA THR A 536 14.94 13.81 -35.73
C THR A 536 14.78 14.42 -37.13
N SER A 537 13.56 14.86 -37.47
CA SER A 537 13.22 15.44 -38.77
C SER A 537 13.63 16.91 -38.90
N LEU A 538 13.79 17.41 -40.13
CA LEU A 538 14.15 18.81 -40.42
C LEU A 538 13.21 19.83 -39.76
N SER A 539 11.92 19.50 -39.66
CA SER A 539 10.90 20.31 -38.99
C SER A 539 11.15 20.52 -37.50
N PHE A 540 11.90 19.63 -36.84
CA PHE A 540 12.32 19.83 -35.46
C PHE A 540 13.30 21.01 -35.33
N PHE A 541 14.24 21.13 -36.28
CA PHE A 541 15.26 22.17 -36.26
C PHE A 541 14.69 23.55 -36.57
N GLU A 542 13.77 23.64 -37.53
CA GLU A 542 13.04 24.88 -37.81
C GLU A 542 12.28 25.38 -36.56
N ASN A 543 11.68 24.43 -35.82
CA ASN A 543 10.96 24.75 -34.58
C ASN A 543 11.90 25.14 -33.43
N LEU A 544 13.08 24.51 -33.33
CA LEU A 544 14.10 24.83 -32.34
C LEU A 544 14.68 26.23 -32.58
N ASP A 545 15.03 26.56 -33.83
CA ASP A 545 15.53 27.88 -34.20
C ASP A 545 14.51 28.97 -33.86
N GLN A 546 13.23 28.74 -34.16
CA GLN A 546 12.15 29.66 -33.80
C GLN A 546 12.04 29.85 -32.27
N CYS A 547 12.16 28.78 -31.47
CA CYS A 547 12.14 28.89 -30.01
C CYS A 547 13.35 29.69 -29.50
N LEU A 548 14.55 29.44 -30.03
CA LEU A 548 15.76 30.18 -29.66
C LEU A 548 15.70 31.66 -30.04
N GLU A 549 15.09 31.98 -31.19
CA GLU A 549 14.86 33.38 -31.58
C GLU A 549 13.88 34.09 -30.64
N SER A 550 12.83 33.40 -30.20
CA SER A 550 11.87 33.96 -29.25
C SER A 550 12.46 34.22 -27.86
N ALA A 551 13.44 33.41 -27.44
CA ALA A 551 14.12 33.53 -26.14
C ALA A 551 15.22 34.61 -26.11
N ARG A 552 15.57 35.22 -27.25
CA ARG A 552 16.59 36.30 -27.34
C ARG A 552 16.06 37.69 -27.00
N TRP A 553 14.75 37.82 -26.77
CA TRP A 553 14.06 39.05 -26.37
C TRP A 553 13.72 39.01 -24.88
#